data_AF-A0A820RGX7-F1
#
_entry.id   AF-A0A820RGX7-F1
#
_cell.length_a   1.000
_cell.length_b   1.000
_cell.length_c   1.000
_cell.angle_alpha   90.00
_cell.angle_beta   90.00
_cell.angle_gamma   90.00
#
_symmetry.space_group_name_H-M   'P 1'
#
loop_
_entity.id
_entity.type
_entity.pdbx_description
1 polymer ?
#
loop_
_entity_poly.entity_id
_entity_poly.type
_entity_poly.pdbx_seq_one_letter_code
_entity_poly.pdbx_strand_id
1 'polypeptide(L)' 'MAVYRAQNYYTELLWKYIETVHGLEKATSIWIQLVTHFITWQTLHKKLRDNVQQNLLTTDMNELLPLMKTLFHFA' A
#
# COMPACT_ATOMS: atom_id res chain seq x y z
N MET A 1 8.68 11.78 -12.25
CA MET A 1 7.54 12.47 -12.92
C MET A 1 6.57 11.52 -13.64
N ALA A 2 7.03 10.52 -14.42
CA ALA A 2 6.12 9.62 -15.14
C ALA A 2 5.22 8.77 -14.22
N VAL A 3 5.77 8.21 -13.14
CA VAL A 3 5.03 7.38 -12.16
C VAL A 3 3.89 8.16 -11.50
N TYR A 4 4.15 9.39 -11.05
CA TYR A 4 3.12 10.24 -10.43
C TYR A 4 1.96 10.57 -11.40
N ARG A 5 2.27 10.83 -12.68
CA ARG A 5 1.22 11.06 -13.69
C ARG A 5 0.37 9.81 -13.93
N ALA A 6 1.01 8.64 -14.04
CA ALA A 6 0.29 7.38 -14.20
C ALA A 6 -0.60 7.10 -12.99
N GLN A 7 -0.09 7.33 -11.78
CA GLN A 7 -0.86 7.18 -10.54
C GLN A 7 -2.11 8.07 -10.57
N ASN A 8 -1.97 9.37 -10.83
CA ASN A 8 -3.12 10.27 -10.90
C ASN A 8 -4.12 9.84 -11.97
N TYR A 9 -3.64 9.44 -13.15
CA TYR A 9 -4.51 8.97 -14.23
C TYR A 9 -5.34 7.75 -13.80
N TYR A 10 -4.73 6.75 -13.17
CA TYR A 10 -5.45 5.57 -12.70
C TYR A 10 -6.39 5.89 -11.53
N THR A 11 -6.00 6.78 -10.62
CA THR A 11 -6.87 7.23 -9.52
C THR A 11 -8.11 7.93 -10.05
N GLU A 12 -7.97 8.84 -11.01
CA GLU A 12 -9.11 9.52 -11.63
C GLU A 12 -10.01 8.55 -12.39
N LEU A 13 -9.43 7.59 -13.12
CA LEU A 13 -10.19 6.57 -13.84
C LEU A 13 -11.01 5.72 -12.87
N LEU A 14 -10.42 5.29 -11.75
CA LEU A 14 -11.10 4.51 -10.73
C LEU A 14 -12.25 5.30 -10.09
N TRP A 15 -12.03 6.57 -9.77
CA TRP A 15 -13.08 7.44 -9.23
C TRP A 15 -14.28 7.52 -10.20
N LYS A 16 -14.01 7.87 -11.46
CA LYS A 16 -15.06 8.00 -12.50
C LYS A 16 -15.82 6.70 -12.70
N TYR A 17 -15.13 5.56 -12.68
CA TYR A 17 -15.76 4.24 -12.79
C TYR A 17 -16.73 3.98 -11.62
N ILE A 18 -16.26 4.16 -10.38
CA ILE A 18 -17.08 3.92 -9.19
C ILE A 18 -18.30 4.86 -9.18
N GLU A 19 -18.11 6.14 -9.50
CA GLU A 19 -19.18 7.13 -9.61
C GLU A 19 -20.23 6.72 -10.66
N THR A 20 -19.77 6.33 -11.85
CA THR A 20 -20.65 5.93 -12.95
C THR A 20 -21.47 4.68 -12.62
N VAL A 21 -20.88 3.70 -11.93
CA VAL A 21 -21.52 2.41 -11.64
C VAL A 21 -22.45 2.48 -10.43
N HIS A 22 -22.12 3.28 -9.41
CA HIS A 22 -22.80 3.24 -8.12
C HIS A 22 -23.57 4.52 -7.75
N GLY A 23 -23.39 5.59 -8.51
CA GLY A 23 -23.91 6.92 -8.16
C GLY A 23 -23.09 7.59 -7.06
N LEU A 24 -23.17 8.92 -7.00
CA LEU A 24 -22.26 9.76 -6.21
C LEU A 24 -22.19 9.39 -4.71
N GLU A 25 -23.34 9.18 -4.06
CA GLU A 25 -23.40 8.91 -2.62
C GLU A 25 -22.70 7.59 -2.26
N LYS A 26 -23.05 6.50 -2.97
CA LYS A 26 -22.47 5.18 -2.74
C LYS A 26 -21.00 5.14 -3.18
N ALA A 27 -20.65 5.83 -4.27
CA ALA A 27 -19.28 5.95 -4.73
C ALA A 27 -18.38 6.65 -3.70
N THR A 28 -18.86 7.71 -3.08
CA THR A 28 -18.14 8.43 -2.02
C THR A 28 -17.88 7.51 -0.82
N SER A 29 -18.87 6.73 -0.39
CA SER A 29 -18.71 5.75 0.69
C SER A 29 -17.67 4.68 0.35
N ILE A 30 -17.74 4.10 -0.86
CA ILE A 30 -16.76 3.12 -1.35
C ILE A 30 -15.36 3.74 -1.39
N TRP A 31 -15.24 4.97 -1.87
CA TRP A 31 -13.96 5.67 -1.98
C TRP A 31 -13.32 5.92 -0.61
N ILE A 32 -14.11 6.39 0.36
CA ILE A 32 -13.65 6.60 1.74
C ILE A 32 -13.17 5.28 2.35
N GLN A 33 -13.93 4.20 2.17
CA GLN A 33 -13.52 2.88 2.64
C GLN A 33 -12.21 2.45 1.99
N LEU A 34 -12.08 2.60 0.67
CA LEU A 34 -10.89 2.20 -0.07
C LEU A 34 -9.65 2.98 0.41
N VAL A 35 -9.75 4.30 0.54
CA VAL A 35 -8.67 5.14 1.10
C VAL A 35 -8.30 4.72 2.52
N THR A 36 -9.29 4.45 3.38
CA THR A 36 -9.06 3.99 4.75
C THR A 36 -8.29 2.67 4.77
N HIS A 37 -8.69 1.69 3.96
CA HIS A 37 -7.99 0.41 3.86
C HIS A 37 -6.55 0.58 3.38
N PHE A 38 -6.29 1.46 2.41
CA PHE A 38 -4.93 1.75 1.96
C PHE A 38 -4.05 2.34 3.07
N ILE A 39 -4.58 3.29 3.86
CA ILE A 39 -3.86 3.87 5.00
C ILE A 39 -3.59 2.80 6.07
N THR A 40 -4.58 1.96 6.38
CA THR A 40 -4.41 0.85 7.32
C THR A 40 -3.35 -0.13 6.83
N TRP A 41 -3.37 -0.50 5.55
CA TRP A 41 -2.38 -1.38 4.95
C TRP A 41 -0.96 -0.79 5.05
N GLN A 42 -0.78 0.48 4.73
CA GLN A 42 0.52 1.16 4.89
C GLN A 42 1.01 1.16 6.34
N THR A 43 0.11 1.39 7.29
CA THR A 43 0.42 1.37 8.72
C THR A 43 0.83 -0.02 9.18
N LEU A 44 0.09 -1.05 8.78
CA LEU A 44 0.41 -2.45 9.10
C LEU A 44 1.73 -2.88 8.47
N HIS A 45 1.99 -2.50 7.21
CA HIS A 45 3.23 -2.79 6.53
C HIS A 45 4.44 -2.17 7.25
N LYS A 46 4.31 -0.91 7.69
CA LYS A 46 5.34 -0.25 8.51
C LYS A 46 5.56 -1.00 9.82
N LYS A 47 4.49 -1.33 10.55
CA LYS A 47 4.58 -2.06 11.81
C LYS A 47 5.20 -3.45 11.64
N LEU A 48 4.87 -4.14 10.56
CA LEU A 48 5.48 -5.42 10.20
C LEU A 48 6.98 -5.26 9.98
N ARG A 49 7.40 -4.26 9.19
CA ARG A 49 8.81 -3.95 8.97
C ARG A 49 9.55 -3.68 10.28
N ASP A 50 8.98 -2.84 11.14
CA ASP A 50 9.58 -2.48 12.43
C ASP A 50 9.72 -3.72 13.35
N ASN A 51 8.68 -4.56 13.41
CA ASN A 51 8.71 -5.80 14.19
C ASN A 51 9.76 -6.79 13.66
N VAL A 52 9.86 -6.94 12.34
CA VAL A 52 10.84 -7.82 11.69
C VAL A 52 12.25 -7.31 11.99
N GLN A 53 12.48 -5.98 11.90
CA GLN A 53 13.78 -5.38 12.23
C GLN A 53 14.17 -5.53 13.72
N GLN A 54 13.21 -5.46 14.64
CA GLN A 54 13.48 -5.56 16.08
C GLN A 54 13.69 -6.99 16.58
N ASN A 55 13.06 -7.98 15.94
CA ASN A 55 13.06 -9.36 16.45
C ASN A 55 14.01 -10.30 15.70
N LEU A 56 14.47 -9.96 14.50
CA LEU A 56 15.47 -10.77 13.81
C LEU A 56 16.87 -10.46 14.37
N LEU A 57 17.57 -11.51 14.78
CA LEU A 57 18.99 -11.42 15.07
C LEU A 57 19.74 -11.06 13.77
N THR A 58 20.84 -10.32 13.88
CA THR A 58 21.66 -9.91 12.72
C THR A 58 22.15 -11.09 11.89
N THR A 59 22.30 -12.26 12.49
CA THR A 59 22.64 -13.52 11.81
C THR A 59 21.49 -14.02 10.93
N ASP A 60 20.26 -13.98 11.42
CA ASP A 60 19.06 -14.46 10.70
C ASP A 60 18.68 -13.53 9.54
N MET A 61 19.00 -12.23 9.66
CA MET A 61 18.84 -11.27 8.55
C MET A 61 19.66 -11.63 7.32
N ASN A 62 20.83 -12.27 7.49
CA ASN A 62 21.66 -12.68 6.36
C ASN A 62 21.04 -13.84 5.58
N GLU A 63 20.27 -14.70 6.26
CA GLU A 63 19.59 -15.86 5.68
C GLU A 63 18.26 -15.50 4.98
N LEU A 64 17.77 -14.27 5.16
CA LEU A 64 16.59 -13.81 4.44
C LEU A 64 16.81 -13.86 2.92
N LEU A 65 15.80 -14.38 2.22
CA LEU A 65 15.78 -14.41 0.76
C LEU A 65 15.90 -12.98 0.19
N PRO A 66 16.56 -12.78 -0.97
CA PRO A 66 16.70 -11.47 -1.60
C PRO A 66 15.36 -10.74 -1.79
N LEU A 67 14.31 -11.48 -2.14
CA LEU A 67 12.95 -10.93 -2.26
C LEU A 67 12.45 -10.33 -0.94
N MET A 68 12.64 -11.03 0.18
CA MET A 68 12.22 -10.56 1.50
C MET A 68 12.99 -9.30 1.90
N LYS A 69 14.30 -9.27 1.62
CA LYS A 69 15.12 -8.06 1.84
C LYS A 69 14.60 -6.87 1.03
N THR A 70 14.21 -7.07 -0.24
CA THR A 70 13.63 -6.01 -1.07
C THR A 70 12.25 -5.53 -0.58
N LEU A 71 11.39 -6.44 -0.12
CA LEU A 71 10.06 -6.09 0.38
C LEU A 71 10.14 -5.19 1.62
N PHE A 72 11.06 -5.50 2.53
CA PHE A 72 11.24 -4.73 3.76
C PHE A 72 12.29 -3.62 3.65
N HIS A 73 12.90 -3.43 2.48
CA HIS A 73 13.99 -2.47 2.26
C HIS A 73 15.07 -2.58 3.36
N PHE A 74 15.48 -3.82 3.65
CA PHE A 74 16.65 -4.08 4.49
C PHE A 74 17.90 -3.87 3.63
N ALA A 75 18.87 -3.14 4.16
CA ALA A 75 20.17 -2.92 3.53
C ALA A 75 21.05 -4.17 3.68
#